data_AF-A0A7C6SR24-F1
#
_entry.id   AF-A0A7C6SR24-F1
#
_cell.length_a   1.000
_cell.length_b   1.000
_cell.length_c   1.000
_cell.angle_alpha   90.00
_cell.angle_beta   90.00
_cell.angle_gamma   90.00
#
_symmetry.space_group_name_H-M   'P 1'
#
loop_
_entity.id
_entity.type
_entity.pdbx_description
1 polymer ?
#
loop_
_entity_poly.entity_id
_entity_poly.type
_entity_poly.pdbx_seq_one_letter_code
_entity_poly.pdbx_strand_id
1 'polypeptide(L)' 'MDKDMVDEANQLLAKQGKPAGLVLSPDTVPGMGFALLRDGIQVVCTFDRLVSDARMGLETEIAAILFE' A
#
# COMPACT_ATOMS: atom_id res chain seq x y z
N MET A 1 -8.86 -8.77 -0.78
CA MET A 1 -7.66 -9.31 -1.46
C MET A 1 -7.90 -10.80 -1.65
N ASP A 2 -7.75 -11.31 -2.87
CA ASP A 2 -7.98 -12.73 -3.16
C ASP A 2 -6.72 -13.57 -2.88
N LYS A 3 -6.91 -14.88 -2.77
CA LYS A 3 -5.82 -15.83 -2.50
C LYS A 3 -4.81 -15.87 -3.66
N ASP A 4 -5.31 -15.72 -4.89
CA ASP A 4 -4.51 -15.83 -6.11
C ASP A 4 -3.45 -14.72 -6.18
N MET A 5 -3.81 -13.49 -5.80
CA MET A 5 -2.89 -12.36 -5.72
C MET A 5 -1.77 -12.59 -4.70
N VAL A 6 -2.06 -13.22 -3.56
CA VAL A 6 -1.04 -13.55 -2.55
C VAL A 6 -0.10 -14.64 -3.04
N ASP A 7 -0.64 -15.65 -3.72
CA ASP A 7 0.16 -16.72 -4.29
C ASP A 7 1.08 -16.18 -5.40
N GLU A 8 0.59 -15.28 -6.27
CA GLU A 8 1.41 -14.58 -7.26
C GLU A 8 2.52 -13.73 -6.62
N ALA A 9 2.17 -12.93 -5.61
CA ALA A 9 3.15 -12.09 -4.89
C ALA A 9 4.27 -12.94 -4.26
N ASN A 10 3.92 -14.07 -3.66
CA ASN A 10 4.89 -15.01 -3.10
C ASN A 10 5.82 -15.60 -4.16
N GLN A 11 5.30 -15.95 -5.35
CA GLN A 11 6.13 -16.41 -6.46
C GLN A 11 7.11 -15.34 -6.93
N LEU A 12 6.67 -14.07 -7.02
CA LEU A 12 7.53 -12.96 -7.40
C LEU A 12 8.64 -12.71 -6.37
N LEU A 13 8.31 -12.76 -5.08
CA LEU A 13 9.28 -12.63 -3.99
C LEU A 13 10.32 -13.75 -4.06
N ALA A 14 9.88 -15.00 -4.22
CA ALA A 14 10.76 -16.16 -4.33
C ALA A 14 11.70 -16.06 -5.55
N LYS A 15 11.18 -15.66 -6.71
CA LYS A 15 11.98 -15.43 -7.93
C LYS A 15 13.05 -14.35 -7.75
N GLN A 16 12.79 -13.36 -6.89
CA GLN A 16 13.73 -12.28 -6.57
C GLN A 16 14.70 -12.64 -5.44
N GLY A 17 14.65 -13.87 -4.90
CA GLY A 17 15.47 -14.26 -3.74
C GLY A 17 15.10 -13.51 -2.45
N LYS A 18 13.90 -12.92 -2.39
CA LYS A 18 13.37 -12.24 -1.21
C LYS A 18 12.58 -13.24 -0.34
N PRO A 19 12.45 -12.97 0.97
CA PRO A 19 11.55 -13.74 1.82
C PRO A 19 10.13 -13.74 1.25
N ALA A 20 9.65 -14.92 0.86
CA ALA A 20 8.25 -15.19 0.52
C ALA A 20 7.50 -15.67 1.78
N GLY A 21 6.22 -16.06 1.63
CA GLY A 21 5.38 -16.54 2.73
C GLY A 21 4.39 -15.50 3.24
N LEU A 22 4.00 -14.56 2.40
CA LEU A 22 2.85 -13.70 2.64
C LEU A 22 1.60 -14.56 2.84
N VAL A 23 0.79 -14.16 3.82
CA VAL A 23 -0.50 -14.76 4.14
C VAL A 23 -1.56 -13.68 4.27
N LEU A 24 -2.81 -14.02 3.97
CA LEU A 24 -3.93 -13.11 4.20
C LEU A 24 -4.28 -13.10 5.69
N SER A 25 -4.34 -11.89 6.26
CA SER A 25 -4.96 -11.68 7.56
C SER A 25 -6.49 -11.83 7.45
N PRO A 26 -7.19 -12.31 8.49
CA PRO A 26 -8.65 -12.19 8.57
C PRO A 26 -9.11 -10.74 8.71
N ASP A 27 -8.23 -9.83 9.13
CA ASP A 27 -8.55 -8.42 9.32
C ASP A 27 -8.63 -7.67 7.98
N THR A 28 -9.49 -6.66 7.93
CA THR A 28 -9.65 -5.80 6.75
C THR A 28 -9.33 -4.36 7.09
N VAL A 29 -8.85 -3.62 6.09
CA VAL A 29 -8.58 -2.18 6.18
C VAL A 29 -9.48 -1.43 5.20
N PRO A 30 -9.96 -0.23 5.54
CA PRO A 30 -10.74 0.58 4.60
C PRO A 30 -9.96 0.98 3.35
N GLY A 31 -10.67 1.14 2.23
CA GLY A 31 -10.14 1.63 0.96
C GLY A 31 -9.81 0.51 -0.04
N MET A 32 -9.31 0.91 -1.21
CA MET A 32 -8.91 -0.03 -2.26
C MET A 32 -7.41 -0.34 -2.18
N GLY A 33 -7.03 -1.62 -2.10
CA GLY A 33 -5.63 -2.05 -2.05
C GLY A 33 -5.40 -3.04 -0.90
N PHE A 34 -4.27 -2.90 -0.22
CA PHE A 34 -3.90 -3.77 0.90
C PHE A 34 -3.09 -3.02 1.95
N ALA A 35 -2.96 -3.62 3.13
CA ALA A 35 -1.96 -3.22 4.11
C ALA A 35 -1.00 -4.39 4.35
N LEU A 36 0.29 -4.09 4.42
CA LEU A 36 1.31 -5.06 4.79
C LEU A 36 1.55 -4.98 6.29
N LEU A 37 1.43 -6.10 6.99
CA LEU A 37 1.68 -6.20 8.43
C LEU A 37 2.91 -7.07 8.69
N ARG A 38 3.82 -6.58 9.54
CA ARG A 38 4.96 -7.34 10.04
C ARG A 38 5.32 -6.87 11.43
N ASP A 39 5.37 -7.79 12.40
CA ASP A 39 5.85 -7.52 13.77
C ASP A 39 5.18 -6.29 14.43
N GLY A 40 3.86 -6.12 14.20
CA GLY A 40 3.08 -4.98 14.70
C GLY A 40 3.23 -3.68 13.88
N ILE A 41 4.09 -3.66 12.87
CA ILE A 41 4.24 -2.53 11.93
C ILE A 41 3.30 -2.75 10.75
N GLN A 42 2.46 -1.74 10.50
CA GLN A 42 1.53 -1.74 9.38
C GLN A 42 1.95 -0.68 8.35
N VAL A 43 2.10 -1.10 7.09
CA VAL A 43 2.26 -0.21 5.94
C VAL A 43 0.94 -0.23 5.17
N VAL A 44 0.22 0.89 5.19
CA VAL A 44 -1.07 1.03 4.50
C VAL A 44 -0.82 1.42 3.05
N CYS A 45 -1.02 0.47 2.14
CA CYS A 45 -0.83 0.63 0.69
C CYS A 45 -2.18 0.71 -0.03
N THR A 46 -3.12 1.48 0.53
CA THR A 46 -4.42 1.72 -0.11
C THR A 46 -4.36 2.93 -1.04
N PHE A 47 -5.12 2.89 -2.11
CA PHE A 47 -5.22 3.98 -3.08
C PHE A 47 -5.59 5.30 -2.42
N ASP A 48 -6.59 5.27 -1.53
CA ASP A 48 -7.03 6.42 -0.74
C ASP A 48 -5.89 7.04 0.06
N ARG A 49 -5.03 6.20 0.68
CA ARG A 49 -3.86 6.67 1.44
C ARG A 49 -2.84 7.32 0.52
N LEU A 50 -2.55 6.70 -0.63
CA LEU A 50 -1.60 7.23 -1.63
C LEU A 50 -2.07 8.58 -2.19
N VAL A 51 -3.37 8.73 -2.50
CA VAL A 51 -3.96 10.00 -2.95
C VAL A 51 -3.87 11.06 -1.86
N SER A 52 -4.18 10.69 -0.62
CA SER A 52 -4.08 11.61 0.52
C SER A 52 -2.65 12.12 0.72
N ASP A 53 -1.64 11.23 0.63
CA ASP A 53 -0.23 11.60 0.75
C ASP A 53 0.24 12.50 -0.40
N ALA A 54 -0.15 12.16 -1.63
CA ALA A 54 0.14 12.98 -2.79
C ALA A 54 -0.50 14.38 -2.67
N ARG A 55 -1.74 14.46 -2.20
CA ARG A 55 -2.43 15.74 -1.98
C ARG A 55 -1.67 16.61 -1.00
N MET A 56 -1.25 16.07 0.14
CA MET A 56 -0.49 16.83 1.15
C MET A 56 0.80 17.43 0.58
N GLY A 57 1.51 16.70 -0.28
CA GLY A 57 2.71 17.22 -0.94
C GLY A 57 2.42 18.35 -1.93
N LEU A 58 1.25 18.32 -2.58
CA LEU A 58 0.86 19.28 -3.61
C LEU A 58 0.17 20.53 -3.05
N GLU A 59 -0.28 20.53 -1.81
CA GLU A 59 -1.04 21.66 -1.22
C GLU A 59 -0.27 22.99 -1.30
N THR A 60 1.03 22.98 -1.00
CA THR A 60 1.89 24.19 -1.09
C THR A 60 2.09 24.65 -2.53
N GLU A 61 2.32 23.72 -3.46
CA GLU A 61 2.50 24.05 -4.89
C GLU A 61 1.22 24.64 -5.49
N ILE A 62 0.07 24.06 -5.15
CA ILE A 62 -1.24 24.56 -5.60
C ILE A 62 -1.52 25.95 -5.03
N ALA A 63 -1.18 26.20 -3.77
CA ALA A 63 -1.36 27.52 -3.16
C ALA A 63 -0.55 28.60 -3.89
N ALA A 64 0.71 28.31 -4.25
CA ALA A 64 1.53 29.23 -5.04
C ALA A 64 0.90 29.51 -6.41
N ILE A 65 0.41 28.49 -7.12
CA ILE A 65 -0.24 28.67 -8.44
C ILE A 65 -1.52 29.52 -8.37
N LEU A 66 -2.31 29.38 -7.29
CA LEU A 66 -3.62 30.03 -7.19
C LEU A 66 -3.56 31.46 -6.64
N PHE A 67 -2.55 31.79 -5.84
CA PHE A 67 -2.53 33.03 -5.05
C PHE A 67 -1.28 33.90 -5.25
N GLU A 68 -0.27 33.43 -5.99
CA GLU A 68 0.85 34.26 -6.50
C GLU A 68 0.65 34.63 -7.98
#